data_AF-W5MCW4-F1
#
_entry.id   AF-W5MCW4-F1
#
_cell.length_a   1.000
_cell.length_b   1.000
_cell.length_c   1.000
_cell.angle_alpha   90.00
_cell.angle_beta   90.00
_cell.angle_gamma   90.00
#
_symmetry.space_group_name_H-M   'P 1'
#
loop_
_entity.id
_entity.type
_entity.pdbx_description
1 polymer ?
#
loop_
_entity_poly.entity_id
_entity_poly.type
_entity_poly.pdbx_seq_one_letter_code
_entity_poly.pdbx_strand_id
1 'polypeptide(L)'
;MLATLALTCALFPIADSLKCYHCLKNPCNTTQTCLSSETCLETAFESDAFLGSWDSSSILGCADPKVCKQTFSLNAGKFRIAGDTECCNTDLCNNQTQHALNTNNTANGNICFTCEGSNCTHIMNCVGNEDRCLKTTISGAHDGESVVKGCVSRNLCVRNTLSVLKNTVREGLYCCEGKLCNNAKFTCQSATLLLGSIIILKLFF
;
A
#
# COMPACT_ATOMS: atom_id res chain seq x y z
N MET A 1 17.35 47.63 18.24
CA MET A 1 17.27 46.69 17.10
C MET A 1 17.81 45.29 17.43
N LEU A 2 18.74 45.12 18.38
CA LEU A 2 19.19 43.80 18.88
C LEU A 2 18.22 43.15 19.89
N ALA A 3 17.56 43.95 20.74
CA ALA A 3 16.63 43.44 21.76
C ALA A 3 15.34 42.81 21.17
N THR A 4 14.93 43.25 19.98
CA THR A 4 13.76 42.70 19.26
C THR A 4 14.03 41.32 18.65
N LEU A 5 15.29 40.98 18.37
CA LEU A 5 15.66 39.71 17.73
C LEU A 5 15.78 38.54 18.74
N ALA A 6 16.11 38.85 20.00
CA ALA A 6 16.18 37.84 21.07
C ALA A 6 14.79 37.38 21.53
N LEU A 7 13.79 38.27 21.49
CA LEU A 7 12.42 37.98 21.94
C LEU A 7 11.66 37.06 20.97
N THR A 8 12.03 37.04 19.68
CA THR A 8 11.42 36.15 18.69
C THR A 8 11.91 34.69 18.79
N CYS A 9 13.09 34.44 19.38
CA CYS A 9 13.60 33.08 19.58
C CYS A 9 12.99 32.36 20.80
N ALA A 10 12.42 33.10 21.75
CA ALA A 10 11.82 32.54 22.97
C ALA A 10 10.33 32.16 22.80
N LEU A 11 9.73 32.47 21.65
CA LEU A 11 8.33 32.22 21.33
C LEU A 11 8.12 31.05 20.36
N PHE A 12 9.17 30.31 20.01
CA PHE A 12 8.95 29.02 19.36
C PHE A 12 8.31 28.11 20.41
N PRO A 13 7.04 27.67 20.23
CA PRO A 13 6.52 26.61 21.08
C PRO A 13 7.49 25.46 20.95
N ILE A 14 8.02 24.99 22.07
CA ILE A 14 8.63 23.67 22.13
C ILE A 14 7.49 22.76 21.70
N ALA A 15 7.50 22.35 20.43
CA ALA A 15 6.54 21.39 19.93
C ALA A 15 6.86 20.11 20.70
N ASP A 16 6.05 19.80 21.72
CA ASP A 16 6.17 18.56 22.47
C ASP A 16 6.13 17.43 21.46
N SER A 17 7.23 16.67 21.42
CA SER A 17 7.41 15.62 20.44
C SER A 17 6.58 14.41 20.87
N LEU A 18 5.54 14.08 20.10
CA LEU A 18 4.64 12.96 20.36
C LEU A 18 5.42 11.63 20.39
N LYS A 19 5.18 10.79 21.41
CA LYS A 19 5.74 9.43 21.49
C LYS A 19 4.69 8.39 21.17
N CYS A 20 5.01 7.41 20.33
CA CYS A 20 4.08 6.34 19.94
C CYS A 20 4.73 4.97 20.05
N TYR A 21 3.92 3.91 20.17
CA TYR A 21 4.41 2.55 19.96
C TYR A 21 4.83 2.35 18.50
N HIS A 22 5.89 1.58 18.30
CA HIS A 22 6.44 1.30 16.96
C HIS A 22 6.82 -0.17 16.80
N CYS A 23 6.12 -0.89 15.93
CA CYS A 23 6.45 -2.26 15.57
C CYS A 23 5.64 -2.75 14.35
N LEU A 24 6.14 -3.80 13.71
CA LEU A 24 5.45 -4.46 12.60
C LEU A 24 4.43 -5.52 13.03
N LYS A 25 4.44 -5.90 14.33
CA LYS A 25 3.53 -6.87 14.93
C LYS A 25 3.25 -6.49 16.38
N ASN A 26 1.98 -6.19 16.67
CA ASN A 26 1.43 -5.92 17.99
C ASN A 26 1.06 -7.25 18.70
N PRO A 27 1.25 -7.44 20.03
CA PRO A 27 1.82 -6.53 21.04
C PRO A 27 3.32 -6.27 20.89
N CYS A 28 3.74 -5.04 21.22
CA CYS A 28 5.15 -4.66 21.32
C CYS A 28 5.39 -3.59 22.38
N ASN A 29 6.63 -3.54 22.89
CA ASN A 29 7.05 -2.59 23.94
C ASN A 29 7.99 -1.50 23.41
N THR A 30 8.24 -1.48 22.11
CA THR A 30 9.12 -0.51 21.45
C THR A 30 8.36 0.78 21.17
N THR A 31 9.02 1.91 21.41
CA THR A 31 8.45 3.25 21.22
C THR A 31 9.36 4.09 20.34
N GLN A 32 8.79 5.10 19.69
CA GLN A 32 9.53 6.08 18.91
C GLN A 32 8.95 7.48 19.11
N THR A 33 9.79 8.49 18.94
CA THR A 33 9.38 9.88 18.89
C THR A 33 9.00 10.26 17.45
N CYS A 34 7.81 10.83 17.26
CA CYS A 34 7.33 11.28 15.96
C CYS A 34 7.88 12.66 15.58
N LEU A 35 7.85 12.97 14.29
CA LEU A 35 8.02 14.33 13.82
C LEU A 35 6.85 15.20 14.30
N SER A 36 7.06 16.51 14.41
CA SER A 36 6.01 17.46 14.84
C SER A 36 4.79 17.51 13.91
N SER A 37 4.91 17.02 12.68
CA SER A 37 3.82 16.93 11.70
C SER A 37 3.12 15.57 11.68
N GLU A 38 3.55 14.62 12.51
CA GLU A 38 3.05 13.24 12.52
C GLU A 38 2.14 12.96 13.72
N THR A 39 1.35 11.90 13.62
CA THR A 39 0.45 11.38 14.65
C THR A 39 0.78 9.92 14.94
N CYS A 40 0.36 9.39 16.10
CA CYS A 40 0.38 7.95 16.32
C CYS A 40 -0.60 7.28 15.36
N LEU A 41 -0.17 6.16 14.78
CA LEU A 41 -0.90 5.32 13.85
C LEU A 41 -0.99 3.88 14.40
N GLU A 42 -2.17 3.30 14.27
CA GLU A 42 -2.39 1.85 14.26
C GLU A 42 -2.93 1.46 12.89
N THR A 43 -2.35 0.42 12.29
CA THR A 43 -2.85 -0.21 11.05
C THR A 43 -3.26 -1.62 11.38
N ALA A 44 -4.55 -1.88 11.49
CA ALA A 44 -5.10 -3.21 11.73
C ALA A 44 -5.42 -3.88 10.39
N PHE A 45 -5.11 -5.16 10.25
CA PHE A 45 -5.39 -5.91 9.03
C PHE A 45 -5.60 -7.39 9.28
N GLU A 46 -6.35 -7.99 8.38
CA GLU A 46 -6.55 -9.42 8.24
C GLU A 46 -5.92 -9.86 6.91
N SER A 47 -5.21 -10.98 6.95
CA SER A 47 -4.65 -11.61 5.75
C SER A 47 -5.12 -13.05 5.62
N ASP A 48 -5.57 -13.41 4.41
CA ASP A 48 -5.82 -14.79 4.00
C ASP A 48 -4.76 -15.20 2.99
N ALA A 49 -3.97 -16.21 3.36
CA ALA A 49 -2.94 -16.78 2.48
C ALA A 49 -3.43 -18.01 1.70
N PHE A 50 -4.61 -18.57 2.01
CA PHE A 50 -5.17 -19.76 1.38
C PHE A 50 -6.69 -19.86 1.60
N LEU A 51 -7.49 -19.30 0.68
CA LEU A 51 -8.95 -19.49 0.51
C LEU A 51 -9.75 -19.90 1.78
N GLY A 52 -9.58 -19.18 2.90
CA GLY A 52 -10.44 -19.37 4.07
C GLY A 52 -9.81 -19.27 5.45
N SER A 53 -8.50 -19.07 5.60
CA SER A 53 -7.87 -18.86 6.92
C SER A 53 -7.36 -17.44 7.06
N TRP A 54 -8.06 -16.63 7.86
CA TRP A 54 -7.71 -15.24 8.12
C TRP A 54 -6.88 -15.12 9.39
N ASP A 55 -5.71 -14.50 9.26
CA ASP A 55 -4.86 -14.10 10.38
C ASP A 55 -4.98 -12.59 10.59
N SER A 56 -5.32 -12.17 11.81
CA SER A 56 -5.37 -10.75 12.20
C SER A 56 -4.03 -10.30 12.77
N SER A 57 -3.60 -9.09 12.40
CA SER A 57 -2.39 -8.46 12.94
C SER A 57 -2.52 -6.93 12.90
N SER A 58 -1.67 -6.22 13.65
CA SER A 58 -1.56 -4.77 13.51
C SER A 58 -0.11 -4.26 13.55
N ILE A 59 0.12 -3.13 12.88
CA ILE A 59 1.37 -2.37 12.82
C ILE A 59 1.16 -1.06 13.54
N LEU A 60 2.13 -0.66 14.35
CA LEU A 60 2.11 0.56 15.14
C LEU A 60 3.25 1.49 14.71
N GLY A 61 3.04 2.80 14.72
CA GLY A 61 4.11 3.78 14.46
C GLY A 61 3.64 5.23 14.43
N CYS A 62 4.46 6.08 13.83
CA CYS A 62 4.11 7.46 13.47
C CYS A 62 3.76 7.54 11.98
N ALA A 63 2.83 8.41 11.60
CA ALA A 63 2.51 8.67 10.20
C ALA A 63 1.94 10.07 9.95
N ASP A 64 1.88 10.47 8.67
CA ASP A 64 1.17 11.68 8.23
C ASP A 64 -0.33 11.52 8.53
N PRO A 65 -0.99 12.50 9.20
CA PRO A 65 -2.41 12.44 9.51
C PRO A 65 -3.35 12.16 8.33
N LYS A 66 -2.90 12.38 7.08
CA LYS A 66 -3.66 12.04 5.86
C LYS A 66 -3.95 10.54 5.72
N VAL A 67 -3.16 9.66 6.34
CA VAL A 67 -3.38 8.21 6.26
C VAL A 67 -4.37 7.70 7.31
N CYS A 68 -4.91 8.57 8.17
CA CYS A 68 -5.85 8.19 9.22
C CYS A 68 -7.25 7.91 8.69
N LYS A 69 -7.96 6.98 9.33
CA LYS A 69 -9.35 6.58 9.01
C LYS A 69 -9.51 6.14 7.55
N GLN A 70 -8.52 5.43 7.05
CA GLN A 70 -8.52 4.87 5.70
C GLN A 70 -8.75 3.37 5.80
N THR A 71 -9.61 2.84 4.93
CA THR A 71 -9.69 1.40 4.70
C THR A 71 -8.82 1.03 3.51
N PHE A 72 -8.28 -0.17 3.50
CA PHE A 72 -7.52 -0.71 2.38
C PHE A 72 -7.84 -2.17 2.14
N SER A 73 -7.70 -2.58 0.89
CA SER A 73 -7.68 -3.98 0.51
C SER A 73 -6.78 -4.22 -0.69
N LEU A 74 -6.17 -5.41 -0.69
CA LEU A 74 -5.41 -5.99 -1.80
C LEU A 74 -5.91 -7.43 -1.95
N ASN A 75 -6.36 -7.79 -3.14
CA ASN A 75 -6.88 -9.11 -3.42
C ASN A 75 -6.24 -9.66 -4.70
N ALA A 76 -5.39 -10.65 -4.54
CA ALA A 76 -4.67 -11.35 -5.61
C ALA A 76 -5.19 -12.77 -5.84
N GLY A 77 -6.47 -13.03 -5.54
CA GLY A 77 -7.10 -14.34 -5.68
C GLY A 77 -6.81 -15.26 -4.50
N LYS A 78 -5.64 -15.92 -4.49
CA LYS A 78 -5.25 -16.84 -3.38
C LYS A 78 -4.77 -16.10 -2.13
N PHE A 79 -4.41 -14.83 -2.30
CA PHE A 79 -3.91 -13.98 -1.24
C PHE A 79 -4.77 -12.74 -1.14
N ARG A 80 -5.26 -12.42 0.06
CA ARG A 80 -5.99 -11.20 0.31
C ARG A 80 -5.53 -10.56 1.61
N ILE A 81 -5.37 -9.24 1.59
CA ILE A 81 -5.22 -8.41 2.78
C ILE A 81 -6.35 -7.40 2.77
N ALA A 82 -6.97 -7.18 3.93
CA ALA A 82 -7.89 -6.07 4.13
C ALA A 82 -7.71 -5.50 5.53
N GLY A 83 -7.93 -4.20 5.69
CA GLY A 83 -7.67 -3.54 6.95
C GLY A 83 -8.01 -2.07 6.91
N ASP A 84 -7.66 -1.39 8.00
CA ASP A 84 -7.86 0.03 8.17
C ASP A 84 -6.77 0.66 9.04
N THR A 85 -6.87 1.98 9.16
CA THR A 85 -5.95 2.81 9.91
C THR A 85 -6.69 3.70 10.89
N GLU A 86 -6.19 3.75 12.11
CA GLU A 86 -6.66 4.65 13.15
C GLU A 86 -5.52 5.49 13.72
N CYS A 87 -5.85 6.70 14.17
CA CYS A 87 -4.85 7.65 14.65
C CYS A 87 -5.28 8.37 15.91
N CYS A 88 -4.28 8.79 16.69
CA CYS A 88 -4.47 9.49 17.94
C CYS A 88 -3.26 10.39 18.26
N ASN A 89 -3.49 11.45 19.06
CA ASN A 89 -2.57 12.57 19.24
C ASN A 89 -2.03 12.71 20.67
N THR A 90 -2.05 11.65 21.48
CA THR A 90 -1.49 11.66 22.83
C THR A 90 -0.40 10.60 22.96
N ASP A 91 0.54 10.78 23.89
CA ASP A 91 1.63 9.83 24.05
C ASP A 91 1.12 8.39 24.25
N LEU A 92 1.70 7.46 23.49
CA LEU A 92 1.47 6.02 23.53
C LEU A 92 0.00 5.61 23.34
N CYS A 93 -0.77 6.45 22.65
CA CYS A 93 -2.21 6.24 22.46
C CYS A 93 -2.59 5.15 21.46
N ASN A 94 -1.66 4.74 20.57
CA ASN A 94 -1.87 3.64 19.63
C ASN A 94 -1.74 2.27 20.33
N ASN A 95 -2.33 2.21 21.51
CA ASN A 95 -2.44 1.09 22.41
C ASN A 95 -3.77 0.38 22.12
N GLN A 96 -3.67 -0.74 21.41
CA GLN A 96 -4.66 -1.80 21.24
C GLN A 96 -6.13 -1.37 21.19
N THR A 97 -6.67 -1.28 19.98
CA THR A 97 -8.06 -1.69 19.76
C THR A 97 -8.11 -2.79 18.71
N GLN A 98 -8.24 -4.05 19.14
CA GLN A 98 -8.72 -5.14 18.28
C GLN A 98 -10.19 -4.87 17.95
N HIS A 99 -10.42 -3.92 17.06
CA HIS A 99 -11.74 -3.67 16.53
C HIS A 99 -11.98 -4.61 15.35
N ALA A 100 -13.24 -5.00 15.16
CA ALA A 100 -13.61 -5.80 14.02
C ALA A 100 -13.38 -4.99 12.74
N LEU A 101 -12.61 -5.54 11.81
CA LEU A 101 -12.38 -4.90 10.53
C LEU A 101 -13.68 -4.94 9.71
N ASN A 102 -14.12 -3.77 9.25
CA ASN A 102 -15.28 -3.68 8.37
C ASN A 102 -14.86 -3.91 6.90
N THR A 103 -14.68 -5.17 6.53
CA THR A 103 -14.34 -5.53 5.15
C THR A 103 -15.59 -5.66 4.28
N ASN A 104 -15.83 -4.68 3.41
CA ASN A 104 -16.94 -4.76 2.45
C ASN A 104 -16.58 -5.71 1.30
N ASN A 105 -17.27 -6.85 1.23
CA ASN A 105 -17.05 -7.88 0.21
C ASN A 105 -18.04 -7.80 -0.96
N THR A 106 -18.83 -6.72 -1.04
CA THR A 106 -19.76 -6.51 -2.15
C THR A 106 -18.98 -6.16 -3.42
N ALA A 107 -19.32 -6.80 -4.55
CA ALA A 107 -18.71 -6.49 -5.84
C ALA A 107 -18.93 -5.01 -6.20
N ASN A 108 -17.85 -4.33 -6.58
CA ASN A 108 -17.88 -2.89 -6.88
C ASN A 108 -17.97 -2.57 -8.39
N GLY A 109 -18.05 -3.60 -9.25
CA GLY A 109 -18.19 -3.47 -10.70
C GLY A 109 -16.87 -3.28 -11.46
N ASN A 110 -15.74 -3.15 -10.76
CA ASN A 110 -14.41 -3.19 -11.36
C ASN A 110 -13.95 -4.64 -11.55
N ILE A 111 -13.12 -4.88 -12.57
CA ILE A 111 -12.57 -6.20 -12.88
C ILE A 111 -11.09 -6.09 -13.24
N CYS A 112 -10.29 -7.05 -12.78
CA CYS A 112 -8.85 -7.07 -13.00
C CYS A 112 -8.38 -8.48 -13.37
N PHE A 113 -7.22 -8.58 -14.00
CA PHE A 113 -6.56 -9.87 -14.15
C PHE A 113 -6.01 -10.35 -12.81
N THR A 114 -5.96 -11.67 -12.61
CA THR A 114 -5.37 -12.39 -11.49
C THR A 114 -4.58 -13.60 -11.98
N CYS A 115 -3.76 -14.18 -11.11
CA CYS A 115 -2.91 -15.32 -11.43
C CYS A 115 -3.39 -16.61 -10.75
N GLU A 116 -3.56 -17.66 -11.54
CA GLU A 116 -3.73 -19.03 -11.08
C GLU A 116 -2.52 -19.87 -11.52
N GLY A 117 -1.61 -20.15 -10.59
CA GLY A 117 -0.31 -20.71 -10.92
C GLY A 117 0.49 -19.74 -11.81
N SER A 118 0.94 -20.21 -12.96
CA SER A 118 1.63 -19.37 -13.96
C SER A 118 0.69 -18.62 -14.90
N ASN A 119 -0.62 -18.91 -14.87
CA ASN A 119 -1.60 -18.28 -15.76
C ASN A 119 -2.14 -16.99 -15.15
N CYS A 120 -1.68 -15.84 -15.63
CA CYS A 120 -2.09 -14.50 -15.17
C CYS A 120 -3.12 -13.79 -16.08
N THR A 121 -4.01 -14.58 -16.70
CA THR A 121 -5.08 -14.09 -17.59
C THR A 121 -6.49 -14.32 -17.02
N HIS A 122 -6.61 -14.94 -15.85
CA HIS A 122 -7.91 -15.10 -15.18
C HIS A 122 -8.47 -13.74 -14.78
N ILE A 123 -9.78 -13.58 -14.87
CA ILE A 123 -10.48 -12.33 -14.50
C ILE A 123 -11.11 -12.52 -13.13
N MET A 124 -10.95 -11.52 -12.26
CA MET A 124 -11.63 -11.47 -10.97
C MET A 124 -12.47 -10.20 -10.84
N ASN A 125 -13.56 -10.30 -10.08
CA ASN A 125 -14.38 -9.17 -9.68
C ASN A 125 -13.78 -8.52 -8.44
N CYS A 126 -13.58 -7.22 -8.49
CA CYS A 126 -13.11 -6.45 -7.34
C CYS A 126 -14.28 -6.16 -6.39
N VAL A 127 -13.98 -6.04 -5.10
CA VAL A 127 -14.97 -5.84 -4.04
C VAL A 127 -14.66 -4.62 -3.20
N GLY A 128 -15.69 -4.06 -2.54
CA GLY A 128 -15.52 -2.95 -1.61
C GLY A 128 -14.77 -1.76 -2.22
N ASN A 129 -13.68 -1.36 -1.57
CA ASN A 129 -12.84 -0.22 -1.94
C ASN A 129 -11.70 -0.57 -2.92
N GLU A 130 -11.68 -1.78 -3.49
CA GLU A 130 -10.68 -2.19 -4.47
C GLU A 130 -10.94 -1.52 -5.85
N ASP A 131 -10.54 -0.25 -5.99
CA ASP A 131 -10.86 0.63 -7.13
C ASP A 131 -9.83 0.60 -8.26
N ARG A 132 -8.74 -0.15 -8.11
CA ARG A 132 -7.63 -0.23 -9.08
C ARG A 132 -7.21 -1.66 -9.34
N CYS A 133 -6.52 -1.88 -10.46
CA CYS A 133 -5.85 -3.14 -10.71
C CYS A 133 -4.38 -3.06 -10.31
N LEU A 134 -3.88 -4.16 -9.75
CA LEU A 134 -2.51 -4.37 -9.33
C LEU A 134 -1.77 -5.29 -10.31
N LYS A 135 -0.49 -5.01 -10.50
CA LYS A 135 0.52 -5.97 -10.95
C LYS A 135 1.81 -5.76 -10.17
N THR A 136 2.44 -6.84 -9.71
CA THR A 136 3.74 -6.79 -9.04
C THR A 136 4.53 -8.08 -9.28
N THR A 137 5.80 -8.07 -8.92
CA THR A 137 6.73 -9.20 -9.01
C THR A 137 7.22 -9.53 -7.60
N ILE A 138 7.01 -10.77 -7.16
CA ILE A 138 7.43 -11.27 -5.85
C ILE A 138 8.56 -12.29 -5.99
N SER A 139 9.39 -12.42 -4.95
CA SER A 139 10.36 -13.51 -4.84
C SER A 139 9.62 -14.85 -4.66
N GLY A 140 9.85 -15.80 -5.55
CA GLY A 140 9.34 -17.18 -5.42
C GLY A 140 10.24 -18.06 -4.55
N ALA A 141 9.75 -19.27 -4.22
CA ALA A 141 10.39 -20.22 -3.30
C ALA A 141 11.77 -20.76 -3.74
N HIS A 142 12.19 -20.52 -5.00
CA HIS A 142 13.43 -21.04 -5.58
C HIS A 142 14.20 -19.98 -6.39
N ASP A 143 14.27 -18.75 -5.87
CA ASP A 143 14.98 -17.61 -6.50
C ASP A 143 14.42 -17.15 -7.87
N GLY A 144 13.31 -17.77 -8.31
CA GLY A 144 12.54 -17.36 -9.48
C GLY A 144 11.54 -16.27 -9.14
N GLU A 145 11.30 -15.37 -10.08
CA GLU A 145 10.31 -14.29 -9.94
C GLU A 145 8.91 -14.78 -10.31
N SER A 146 7.91 -14.38 -9.53
CA SER A 146 6.51 -14.68 -9.81
C SER A 146 5.71 -13.41 -9.96
N VAL A 147 4.94 -13.32 -11.06
CA VAL A 147 4.03 -12.21 -11.29
C VAL A 147 2.77 -12.43 -10.46
N VAL A 148 2.35 -11.38 -9.76
CA VAL A 148 1.10 -11.31 -9.01
C VAL A 148 0.25 -10.23 -9.64
N LYS A 149 -1.04 -10.52 -9.83
CA LYS A 149 -2.04 -9.57 -10.32
C LYS A 149 -3.29 -9.65 -9.45
N GLY A 150 -4.04 -8.56 -9.40
CA GLY A 150 -5.29 -8.55 -8.66
C GLY A 150 -5.98 -7.20 -8.61
N CYS A 151 -6.89 -7.08 -7.66
CA CYS A 151 -7.58 -5.84 -7.31
C CYS A 151 -6.90 -5.18 -6.10
N VAL A 152 -6.91 -3.86 -6.05
CA VAL A 152 -6.24 -3.09 -4.98
C VAL A 152 -6.94 -1.76 -4.78
N SER A 153 -6.94 -1.30 -3.53
CA SER A 153 -7.38 0.05 -3.14
C SER A 153 -6.31 1.11 -3.43
N ARG A 154 -6.73 2.30 -3.85
CA ARG A 154 -5.85 3.42 -4.24
C ARG A 154 -4.77 3.78 -3.21
N ASN A 155 -5.08 3.75 -1.92
CA ASN A 155 -4.12 4.11 -0.88
C ASN A 155 -2.93 3.15 -0.80
N LEU A 156 -3.08 1.89 -1.19
CA LEU A 156 -1.98 0.93 -1.29
C LEU A 156 -1.10 1.10 -2.55
N CYS A 157 -1.53 1.92 -3.50
CA CYS A 157 -0.78 2.18 -4.74
C CYS A 157 0.35 3.19 -4.60
N VAL A 158 0.54 3.76 -3.40
CA VAL A 158 1.65 4.67 -3.10
C VAL A 158 2.89 3.84 -2.73
N ARG A 159 4.08 4.26 -3.18
CA ARG A 159 5.33 3.58 -2.81
C ARG A 159 5.46 3.56 -1.28
N ASN A 160 5.83 2.40 -0.71
CA ASN A 160 6.05 2.12 0.73
C ASN A 160 4.82 1.87 1.63
N THR A 161 3.57 1.82 1.14
CA THR A 161 2.39 1.77 2.03
C THR A 161 2.26 0.49 2.87
N LEU A 162 2.80 -0.66 2.44
CA LEU A 162 2.79 -1.89 3.23
C LEU A 162 4.20 -2.34 3.58
N SER A 163 4.67 -1.94 4.76
CA SER A 163 5.91 -2.45 5.36
C SER A 163 5.90 -3.97 5.51
N VAL A 164 4.73 -4.58 5.71
CA VAL A 164 4.51 -6.04 5.74
C VAL A 164 4.91 -6.72 4.43
N LEU A 165 4.78 -6.03 3.29
CA LEU A 165 5.10 -6.59 1.98
C LEU A 165 6.54 -6.31 1.53
N LYS A 166 7.33 -5.52 2.29
CA LYS A 166 8.68 -5.08 1.89
C LYS A 166 9.67 -6.24 1.67
N ASN A 167 9.51 -7.36 2.37
CA ASN A 167 10.39 -8.52 2.23
C ASN A 167 9.92 -9.51 1.14
N THR A 168 8.69 -9.33 0.63
CA THR A 168 8.05 -10.24 -0.32
C THR A 168 8.01 -9.65 -1.73
N VAL A 169 7.84 -8.33 -1.82
CA VAL A 169 7.70 -7.57 -3.06
C VAL A 169 9.06 -7.05 -3.50
N ARG A 170 9.60 -7.56 -4.62
CA ARG A 170 10.93 -7.14 -5.15
C ARG A 170 10.85 -5.80 -5.88
N GLU A 171 9.79 -5.58 -6.64
CA GLU A 171 9.54 -4.34 -7.38
C GLU A 171 8.31 -3.63 -6.83
N GLY A 172 8.31 -2.30 -6.80
CA GLY A 172 7.16 -1.52 -6.33
C GLY A 172 5.84 -1.92 -7.00
N LEU A 173 4.72 -1.71 -6.30
CA LEU A 173 3.39 -2.07 -6.81
C LEU A 173 3.05 -1.21 -8.05
N TYR A 174 2.78 -1.84 -9.20
CA TYR A 174 2.18 -1.16 -10.34
C TYR A 174 0.67 -1.18 -10.19
N CYS A 175 0.07 0.01 -10.12
CA CYS A 175 -1.37 0.18 -10.11
C CYS A 175 -1.84 0.92 -11.36
N CYS A 176 -3.04 0.56 -11.83
CA CYS A 176 -3.69 1.25 -12.93
C CYS A 176 -5.20 1.35 -12.68
N GLU A 177 -5.83 2.32 -13.35
CA GLU A 177 -7.27 2.56 -13.30
C GLU A 177 -7.93 2.04 -14.57
N GLY A 178 -9.14 1.52 -14.43
CA GLY A 178 -9.90 0.93 -15.53
C GLY A 178 -9.87 -0.60 -15.54
N LYS A 179 -10.87 -1.18 -16.20
CA LYS A 179 -11.07 -2.62 -16.25
C LYS A 179 -9.92 -3.30 -16.98
N LEU A 180 -9.39 -4.37 -16.39
CA LEU A 180 -8.35 -5.23 -16.98
C LEU A 180 -7.05 -4.50 -17.38
N CYS A 181 -6.78 -3.31 -16.83
CA CYS A 181 -5.63 -2.49 -17.20
C CYS A 181 -4.28 -3.15 -16.83
N ASN A 182 -4.28 -4.10 -15.89
CA ASN A 182 -3.10 -4.86 -15.47
C ASN A 182 -2.73 -6.00 -16.46
N ASN A 183 -3.08 -5.85 -17.74
CA ASN A 183 -2.72 -6.78 -18.80
C ASN A 183 -1.22 -6.72 -19.16
N ALA A 184 -0.63 -5.50 -19.10
CA ALA A 184 0.69 -5.23 -19.63
C ALA A 184 1.73 -6.21 -19.07
N LYS A 185 2.39 -6.98 -19.93
CA LYS A 185 3.67 -7.62 -19.60
C LYS A 185 4.70 -6.50 -19.42
N PHE A 186 5.60 -6.62 -18.45
CA PHE A 186 6.75 -5.71 -18.36
C PHE A 186 7.68 -6.18 -19.48
N THR A 187 7.36 -5.83 -20.71
CA THR A 187 8.29 -5.97 -21.80
C THR A 187 9.05 -4.65 -21.80
N CYS A 188 10.32 -4.67 -21.37
CA CYS A 188 11.27 -3.62 -21.77
C CYS A 188 11.48 -3.72 -23.29
N GLN A 189 10.42 -3.49 -24.06
CA GLN A 189 10.52 -3.41 -25.51
C GLN A 189 10.82 -1.96 -25.79
N SER A 190 12.11 -1.71 -25.98
CA SER A 190 12.68 -0.43 -26.35
C SER A 190 11.80 0.27 -27.39
N ALA A 191 11.56 1.57 -27.17
CA ALA A 191 10.78 2.45 -28.04
C ALA A 191 11.35 2.60 -29.48
N THR A 192 12.32 1.78 -29.87
CA THR A 192 12.94 1.73 -31.19
C THR A 192 12.02 1.19 -32.28
N LEU A 193 10.97 0.41 -31.95
CA LEU A 193 10.07 -0.17 -32.96
C LEU A 193 8.97 0.79 -33.47
N LEU A 194 8.64 1.85 -32.71
CA LEU A 194 7.62 2.83 -33.13
C LEU A 194 8.18 3.91 -34.06
N LEU A 195 9.50 4.12 -34.07
CA LEU A 195 10.15 5.09 -34.97
C LEU A 195 10.50 4.49 -36.34
N GLY A 196 10.76 3.18 -36.42
CA GLY A 196 11.09 2.50 -37.68
C GLY A 196 9.93 2.48 -38.68
N SER A 197 8.69 2.32 -38.20
CA SER A 197 7.49 2.29 -39.04
C SER A 197 7.09 3.67 -39.59
N ILE A 198 7.40 4.75 -38.88
CA ILE A 198 7.14 6.13 -39.37
C ILE A 198 8.14 6.54 -40.45
N ILE A 199 9.40 6.08 -40.36
CA ILE A 199 10.43 6.39 -41.37
C ILE A 199 10.15 5.66 -42.68
N ILE A 200 9.66 4.41 -42.63
CA ILE A 200 9.32 3.64 -43.83
C ILE A 200 8.14 4.30 -44.58
N LEU A 201 7.11 4.80 -43.88
CA LEU A 201 5.99 5.48 -44.54
C LEU A 201 6.39 6.77 -45.27
N LYS A 202 7.43 7.48 -44.82
CA LYS A 202 7.93 8.70 -45.48
C LYS A 202 8.89 8.44 -46.65
N LEU A 203 9.32 7.20 -46.86
CA LEU A 203 10.19 6.82 -47.98
C LEU A 203 9.40 6.25 -49.17
N PHE A 204 8.10 5.97 -48.98
CA PHE A 204 7.21 5.40 -49.99
C PHE A 204 6.03 6.31 -50.37
N PHE A 205 6.02 7.56 -49.88
CA PHE A 205 5.12 8.65 -50.31
C PHE A 205 5.91 9.91 -50.61
#